data_AF-A0A7X4DTX0-F1
#
_entry.id   AF-A0A7X4DTX0-F1
#
_cell.length_a   1.000
_cell.length_b   1.000
_cell.length_c   1.000
_cell.angle_alpha   90.00
_cell.angle_beta   90.00
_cell.angle_gamma   90.00
#
_symmetry.space_group_name_H-M   'P 1'
#
loop_
_entity.id
_entity.type
_entity.pdbx_description
1 polymer ?
#
loop_
_entity_poly.entity_id
_entity_poly.type
_entity_poly.pdbx_seq_one_letter_code
_entity_poly.pdbx_strand_id
1 'polypeptide(L)'
;SIVFKTAPHSIFGQTLGQHRNVLAICLQPNEGINLFVTIKEPGPGGMRLVDVPLDMTFAEALGRGVEDAPAAYERLIMDVIRGDQTLFMRGDEVEQAWAWTDPIIKDWREREEHPDFYQVGTNGPERAAALLEGDGRKWRDIDGGEDSA
;
A
#
# COMPACT_ATOMS: atom_id res chain seq x y z
N SER A 1 -0.86 -0.41 1.64
CA SER A 1 -1.03 -1.83 2.01
C SER A 1 -1.74 -1.93 3.35
N ILE A 2 -2.40 -3.06 3.63
CA ILE A 2 -3.07 -3.35 4.89
C ILE A 2 -2.29 -4.47 5.57
N VAL A 3 -1.73 -4.19 6.76
CA VAL A 3 -1.02 -5.17 7.58
C VAL A 3 -1.97 -5.69 8.65
N PHE A 4 -2.26 -6.99 8.63
CA PHE A 4 -3.15 -7.60 9.62
C PHE A 4 -2.44 -7.74 10.97
N LYS A 5 -3.24 -7.84 12.05
CA LYS A 5 -2.71 -8.13 13.39
C LYS A 5 -2.10 -9.54 13.40
N THR A 6 -1.08 -9.73 14.25
CA THR A 6 -0.57 -11.09 14.53
C THR A 6 -1.69 -11.95 15.09
N ALA A 7 -1.73 -13.23 14.69
CA ALA A 7 -2.64 -14.21 15.26
C ALA A 7 -2.44 -14.29 16.79
N PRO A 8 -3.52 -14.19 17.60
CA PRO A 8 -3.40 -14.15 19.06
C PRO A 8 -2.88 -15.47 19.66
N HIS A 9 -3.04 -16.57 18.94
CA HIS A 9 -2.53 -17.88 19.34
C HIS A 9 -1.85 -18.55 18.15
N SER A 10 -0.57 -18.89 18.30
CA SER A 10 0.13 -19.74 17.36
C SER A 10 0.16 -21.16 17.91
N ILE A 11 -0.47 -22.09 17.19
CA ILE A 11 -0.33 -23.53 17.42
C ILE A 11 1.02 -24.05 16.92
N PHE A 12 1.78 -23.20 16.22
CA PHE A 12 3.13 -23.46 15.75
C PHE A 12 4.10 -22.83 16.77
N GLY A 13 5.02 -23.61 17.33
CA GLY A 13 5.85 -23.21 18.47
C GLY A 13 6.55 -21.84 18.30
N GLN A 14 6.86 -21.18 19.42
CA GLN A 14 7.39 -19.80 19.46
C GLN A 14 8.63 -19.54 18.57
N THR A 15 9.35 -20.60 18.21
CA THR A 15 10.55 -20.57 17.36
C THR A 15 10.27 -20.18 15.91
N LEU A 16 9.01 -20.22 15.45
CA LEU A 16 8.65 -20.01 14.04
C LEU A 16 8.32 -18.56 13.68
N GLY A 17 8.49 -17.62 14.61
CA GLY A 17 8.26 -16.20 14.34
C GLY A 17 6.77 -15.82 14.32
N GLN A 18 6.51 -14.51 14.40
CA GLN A 18 5.16 -13.96 14.28
C GLN A 18 4.95 -13.48 12.85
N HIS A 19 4.23 -14.29 12.06
CA HIS A 19 3.83 -13.89 10.72
C HIS A 19 2.55 -13.06 10.76
N ARG A 20 2.46 -12.06 9.88
CA ARG A 20 1.27 -11.24 9.68
C ARG A 20 0.89 -11.29 8.21
N ASN A 21 -0.39 -11.50 7.95
CA ASN A 21 -0.88 -11.38 6.59
C ASN A 21 -0.78 -9.93 6.12
N VAL A 22 -0.60 -9.72 4.82
CA VAL A 22 -0.55 -8.39 4.21
C VAL A 22 -1.40 -8.38 2.95
N LEU A 23 -2.34 -7.44 2.85
CA LEU A 23 -3.06 -7.15 1.61
C LEU A 23 -2.44 -5.92 0.95
N ALA A 24 -1.75 -6.13 -0.16
CA ALA A 24 -1.19 -5.08 -1.00
C ALA A 24 -2.11 -4.87 -2.21
N ILE A 25 -2.54 -3.63 -2.41
CA ILE A 25 -3.32 -3.22 -3.57
C ILE A 25 -2.39 -2.30 -4.35
N CYS A 26 -1.94 -2.76 -5.52
CA CYS A 26 -1.10 -1.97 -6.41
C CYS A 26 -2.00 -1.18 -7.34
N LEU A 27 -1.90 0.14 -7.29
CA LEU A 27 -2.61 1.00 -8.22
C LEU A 27 -1.81 1.14 -9.50
N GLN A 28 -0.50 1.47 -9.42
CA GLN A 28 0.41 1.58 -10.57
C GLN A 28 1.87 1.43 -10.11
N PRO A 29 2.80 0.96 -10.97
CA PRO A 29 2.56 0.22 -12.21
C PRO A 29 2.10 -1.23 -11.93
N ASN A 30 1.54 -1.91 -12.94
CA ASN A 30 1.04 -3.29 -12.81
C ASN A 30 -0.08 -3.41 -11.77
N GLU A 31 -1.25 -2.88 -12.14
CA GLU A 31 -2.48 -2.94 -11.37
C GLU A 31 -2.76 -4.37 -10.90
N GLY A 32 -2.97 -4.54 -9.60
CA GLY A 32 -3.18 -5.88 -9.05
C GLY A 32 -3.37 -5.92 -7.55
N ILE A 33 -3.68 -7.12 -7.06
CA ILE A 33 -3.88 -7.38 -5.64
C ILE A 33 -2.99 -8.56 -5.23
N ASN A 34 -2.22 -8.34 -4.18
CA ASN A 34 -1.34 -9.32 -3.58
C ASN A 34 -1.74 -9.58 -2.13
N LEU A 35 -2.10 -10.83 -1.82
CA LEU A 35 -2.35 -11.25 -0.44
C LEU A 35 -1.22 -12.16 0.04
N PHE A 36 -0.37 -11.65 0.90
CA PHE A 36 0.69 -12.42 1.55
C PHE A 36 0.09 -13.22 2.71
N VAL A 37 0.21 -14.54 2.63
CA VAL A 37 -0.26 -15.48 3.65
C VAL A 37 0.83 -16.46 4.05
N THR A 38 0.76 -16.90 5.30
CA THR A 38 1.68 -17.91 5.81
C THR A 38 1.19 -19.31 5.49
N ILE A 39 2.03 -20.12 4.85
CA ILE A 39 1.79 -21.53 4.58
C ILE A 39 2.87 -22.42 5.19
N LYS A 40 2.61 -23.72 5.26
CA LYS A 40 3.64 -24.70 5.57
C LYS A 40 4.55 -24.91 4.34
N GLU A 41 5.85 -24.85 4.54
CA GLU A 41 6.85 -25.18 3.51
C GLU A 41 6.71 -26.66 3.08
N PRO A 42 6.51 -26.96 1.79
CA PRO A 42 6.50 -28.33 1.29
C PRO A 42 7.89 -28.96 1.40
N GLY A 43 8.01 -30.16 2.01
CA GLY A 43 9.31 -30.82 2.14
C GLY A 43 9.30 -32.09 3.00
N PRO A 44 10.40 -32.86 2.99
CA PRO A 44 10.46 -34.21 3.56
C PRO A 44 10.41 -34.30 5.10
N GLY A 45 10.26 -33.18 5.82
CA GLY A 45 10.01 -33.18 7.26
C GLY A 45 10.16 -31.80 7.91
N GLY A 46 9.41 -31.55 8.98
CA GLY A 46 9.46 -30.32 9.78
C GLY A 46 8.19 -29.46 9.71
N MET A 47 8.08 -28.52 10.65
CA MET A 47 7.06 -27.46 10.69
C MET A 47 7.76 -26.13 10.43
N ARG A 48 8.08 -25.85 9.17
CA ARG A 48 8.61 -24.56 8.74
C ARG A 48 7.49 -23.78 8.06
N LEU A 49 7.35 -22.52 8.43
CA LEU A 49 6.37 -21.60 7.88
C LEU A 49 7.08 -20.65 6.91
N VAL A 50 6.43 -20.35 5.80
CA VAL A 50 6.89 -19.39 4.80
C VAL A 50 5.73 -18.50 4.39
N ASP A 51 6.01 -17.22 4.20
CA ASP A 51 5.04 -16.28 3.66
C ASP A 51 5.09 -16.33 2.13
N VAL A 52 3.94 -16.56 1.50
CA VAL A 52 3.80 -16.64 0.05
C VAL A 52 2.78 -15.61 -0.44
N PRO A 53 3.02 -14.96 -1.58
CA PRO A 53 2.02 -14.12 -2.22
C PRO A 53 0.96 -14.98 -2.91
N LEU A 54 -0.30 -14.64 -2.68
CA LEU A 54 -1.39 -14.95 -3.60
C LEU A 54 -1.55 -13.74 -4.51
N ASP A 55 -1.00 -13.83 -5.71
CA ASP A 55 -0.96 -12.75 -6.69
C ASP A 55 -2.15 -12.83 -7.65
N MET A 56 -2.75 -11.66 -7.91
CA MET A 56 -3.70 -11.45 -8.99
C MET A 56 -3.34 -10.15 -9.70
N THR A 57 -2.73 -10.26 -10.88
CA THR A 57 -2.57 -9.11 -11.77
C THR A 57 -3.85 -8.87 -12.57
N PHE A 58 -4.19 -7.60 -12.80
CA PHE A 58 -5.34 -7.28 -13.65
C PHE A 58 -5.08 -7.67 -15.10
N ALA A 59 -3.83 -7.59 -15.56
CA ALA A 59 -3.43 -8.01 -16.90
C ALA A 59 -3.78 -9.49 -17.16
N GLU A 60 -3.51 -10.38 -16.20
CA GLU A 60 -3.89 -11.80 -16.32
C GLU A 60 -5.40 -12.01 -16.16
N ALA A 61 -6.04 -11.31 -15.21
CA ALA A 61 -7.44 -11.52 -14.89
C ALA A 61 -8.42 -10.98 -15.95
N LEU A 62 -8.08 -9.86 -16.61
CA LEU A 62 -8.93 -9.15 -17.56
C LEU A 62 -8.39 -9.20 -19.00
N GLY A 63 -7.18 -9.74 -19.21
CA GLY A 63 -6.55 -9.88 -20.52
C GLY A 63 -6.37 -8.53 -21.22
N ARG A 64 -6.64 -8.50 -22.54
CA ARG A 64 -6.50 -7.28 -23.37
C ARG A 64 -7.37 -6.10 -22.92
N GLY A 65 -8.41 -6.35 -22.11
CA GLY A 65 -9.29 -5.28 -21.62
C GLY A 65 -8.61 -4.27 -20.69
N VAL A 66 -7.42 -4.58 -20.17
CA VAL A 66 -6.64 -3.64 -19.33
C VAL A 66 -5.94 -2.58 -20.18
N GLU A 67 -5.41 -2.95 -21.36
CA GLU A 67 -4.80 -1.99 -22.29
C GLU A 67 -5.84 -1.02 -22.85
N ASP A 68 -7.08 -1.48 -22.99
CA ASP A 68 -8.24 -0.69 -23.40
C ASP A 68 -8.92 0.07 -22.24
N ALA A 69 -8.36 0.03 -21.02
CA ALA A 69 -8.93 0.72 -19.88
C ALA A 69 -8.89 2.25 -20.11
N PRO A 70 -10.03 2.97 -19.94
CA PRO A 70 -10.06 4.41 -20.13
C PRO A 70 -9.05 5.10 -19.22
N ALA A 71 -8.30 6.05 -19.77
CA ALA A 71 -7.44 6.90 -18.95
C ALA A 71 -8.27 7.63 -17.87
N ALA A 72 -7.64 7.96 -16.74
CA ALA A 72 -8.34 8.55 -15.59
C ALA A 72 -9.25 9.74 -15.97
N TYR A 73 -8.76 10.65 -16.83
CA TYR A 73 -9.56 11.80 -17.29
C TYR A 73 -10.69 11.42 -18.24
N GLU A 74 -10.48 10.45 -19.14
CA GLU A 74 -11.54 9.97 -20.03
C GLU A 74 -12.70 9.40 -19.22
N ARG A 75 -12.38 8.58 -18.21
CA ARG A 75 -13.37 8.03 -17.30
C ARG A 75 -14.15 9.13 -16.58
N LEU A 76 -13.46 10.10 -15.98
CA LEU A 76 -14.12 11.20 -15.25
C LEU A 76 -15.03 12.04 -16.16
N ILE A 77 -14.62 12.32 -17.39
CA ILE A 77 -15.45 13.06 -18.36
C ILE A 77 -16.70 12.26 -18.73
N MET A 78 -16.56 10.94 -18.98
CA MET A 78 -17.72 10.08 -19.25
C MET A 78 -18.71 10.06 -18.08
N ASP A 79 -18.21 10.03 -16.84
CA ASP A 79 -19.05 10.00 -15.65
C ASP A 79 -19.82 11.34 -15.48
N VAL A 80 -19.21 12.50 -15.79
CA VAL A 80 -19.92 13.79 -15.85
C VAL A 80 -21.05 13.76 -16.88
N ILE A 81 -20.79 13.25 -18.09
CA ILE A 81 -21.79 13.17 -19.17
C ILE A 81 -22.96 12.26 -18.75
N ARG A 82 -22.68 11.20 -17.99
CA ARG A 82 -23.68 10.26 -17.45
C ARG A 82 -24.39 10.77 -16.20
N GLY A 83 -23.93 11.89 -15.62
CA GLY A 83 -24.43 12.39 -14.35
C GLY A 83 -24.05 11.52 -13.15
N ASP A 84 -23.00 10.71 -13.26
CA ASP A 84 -22.46 9.89 -12.18
C ASP A 84 -21.41 10.68 -11.40
N GLN A 85 -21.68 10.91 -10.11
CA GLN A 85 -20.82 11.68 -9.22
C GLN A 85 -19.97 10.81 -8.29
N THR A 86 -19.98 9.49 -8.45
CA THR A 86 -19.34 8.54 -7.51
C THR A 86 -17.83 8.74 -7.36
N LEU A 87 -17.15 9.20 -8.43
CA LEU A 87 -15.70 9.44 -8.43
C LEU A 87 -15.31 10.91 -8.16
N PHE A 88 -16.28 11.74 -7.76
CA PHE A 88 -16.05 13.14 -7.44
C PHE A 88 -16.15 13.36 -5.94
N MET A 89 -15.20 14.14 -5.41
CA MET A 89 -15.25 14.59 -4.02
C MET A 89 -16.44 15.52 -3.82
N ARG A 90 -17.21 15.29 -2.75
CA ARG A 90 -18.29 16.21 -2.35
C ARG A 90 -17.73 17.45 -1.66
N GLY A 91 -18.51 18.53 -1.65
CA GLY A 91 -18.09 19.80 -1.03
C GLY A 91 -17.75 19.67 0.46
N ASP A 92 -18.55 18.92 1.21
CA ASP A 92 -18.32 18.63 2.63
C ASP A 92 -17.05 17.79 2.85
N GLU A 93 -16.77 16.82 1.98
CA GLU A 93 -15.54 16.03 2.04
C GLU A 93 -14.28 16.88 1.79
N VAL A 94 -14.36 17.83 0.85
CA VAL A 94 -13.26 18.77 0.57
C VAL A 94 -13.02 19.71 1.76
N GLU A 95 -14.09 20.26 2.35
CA GLU A 95 -13.98 21.11 3.54
C GLU A 95 -13.33 20.36 4.71
N GLN A 96 -13.69 19.09 4.94
CA GLN A 96 -13.06 18.28 5.97
C GLN A 96 -11.59 17.97 5.66
N ALA A 97 -11.24 17.66 4.42
CA ALA A 97 -9.85 17.43 4.02
C ALA A 97 -8.97 18.67 4.30
N TRP A 98 -9.49 19.86 4.01
CA TRP A 98 -8.80 21.12 4.33
C TRP A 98 -8.73 21.39 5.83
N ALA A 99 -9.79 21.12 6.59
CA ALA A 99 -9.79 21.27 8.04
C ALA A 99 -8.69 20.45 8.74
N TRP A 100 -8.33 19.29 8.18
CA TRP A 100 -7.20 18.47 8.65
C TRP A 100 -5.84 18.97 8.17
N THR A 101 -5.74 19.48 6.94
CA THR A 101 -4.45 19.84 6.30
C THR A 101 -3.98 21.25 6.67
N ASP A 102 -4.91 22.20 6.82
CA ASP A 102 -4.60 23.60 7.09
C ASP A 102 -3.77 23.83 8.37
N PRO A 103 -4.08 23.19 9.52
CA PRO A 103 -3.27 23.34 10.72
C PRO A 103 -1.82 22.85 10.51
N ILE A 104 -1.63 21.75 9.78
CA ILE A 104 -0.30 21.18 9.48
C ILE A 104 0.50 22.17 8.63
N ILE A 105 -0.11 22.73 7.58
CA ILE A 105 0.54 23.72 6.71
C ILE A 105 0.88 24.99 7.48
N LYS A 106 -0.05 25.47 8.32
CA LYS A 106 0.14 26.68 9.13
C LYS A 106 1.31 26.50 10.10
N ASP A 107 1.30 25.43 10.88
CA ASP A 107 2.34 25.14 11.86
C ASP A 107 3.71 24.97 11.20
N TRP A 108 3.77 24.33 10.02
CA TRP A 108 5.01 24.21 9.26
C TRP A 108 5.54 25.60 8.87
N ARG A 109 4.69 26.48 8.33
CA ARG A 109 5.10 27.84 7.95
C ARG A 109 5.56 28.68 9.13
N GLU A 110 4.94 28.54 10.30
CA GLU A 110 5.30 29.29 11.51
C GLU A 110 6.62 28.84 12.14
N ARG A 111 6.94 27.54 12.05
CA ARG A 111 8.17 26.97 12.61
C ARG A 111 9.43 27.25 11.78
N GLU A 112 9.26 27.67 10.53
CA GLU A 112 10.35 27.81 9.54
C GLU A 112 11.24 26.55 9.44
N GLU A 113 10.68 25.37 9.72
CA GLU A 113 11.40 24.09 9.64
C GLU A 113 11.55 23.66 8.18
N HIS A 114 12.74 23.18 7.81
CA HIS A 114 13.01 22.65 6.48
C HIS A 114 12.73 21.14 6.42
N PRO A 115 12.26 20.61 5.27
CA PRO A 115 12.16 19.17 5.07
C PRO A 115 13.53 18.49 5.24
N ASP A 116 13.53 17.27 5.80
CA ASP A 116 14.74 16.46 5.89
C ASP A 116 15.22 16.06 4.49
N PHE A 117 16.53 16.14 4.28
CA PHE A 117 17.16 15.67 3.04
C PHE A 117 17.27 14.16 3.02
N TYR A 118 17.18 13.60 1.81
CA TYR A 118 17.40 12.18 1.55
C TYR A 118 18.07 12.00 0.19
N GLN A 119 18.75 10.87 0.00
CA GLN A 119 19.42 10.56 -1.26
C GLN A 119 18.41 10.15 -2.32
N VAL A 120 18.60 10.61 -3.56
CA VAL A 120 17.78 10.20 -4.72
C VAL A 120 17.79 8.68 -4.87
N GLY A 121 16.63 8.08 -5.11
CA GLY A 121 16.46 6.63 -5.23
C GLY A 121 16.26 5.89 -3.91
N THR A 122 16.30 6.60 -2.77
CA THR A 122 15.94 6.01 -1.47
C THR A 122 14.47 6.22 -1.14
N ASN A 123 13.97 5.51 -0.12
CA ASN A 123 12.59 5.57 0.35
C ASN A 123 12.26 6.82 1.20
N GLY A 124 13.14 7.83 1.20
CA GLY A 124 13.00 9.05 1.99
C GLY A 124 13.95 9.13 3.20
N PRO A 125 13.76 10.13 4.07
CA PRO A 125 14.63 10.37 5.21
C PRO A 125 14.46 9.33 6.32
N GLU A 126 15.49 9.10 7.13
CA GLU A 126 15.46 8.15 8.27
C GLU A 126 14.32 8.47 9.26
N ARG A 127 13.98 9.75 9.43
CA ARG A 127 12.89 10.19 10.30
C ARG A 127 11.52 9.69 9.84
N ALA A 128 11.34 9.44 8.54
CA ALA A 128 10.12 8.81 8.03
C ALA A 128 10.02 7.33 8.44
N ALA A 129 11.13 6.60 8.50
CA ALA A 129 11.15 5.22 9.00
C ALA A 129 10.87 5.19 10.52
N ALA A 130 11.53 6.07 11.27
CA ALA A 130 11.36 6.18 12.72
C ALA A 130 9.91 6.48 13.14
N LEU A 131 9.15 7.20 12.29
CA LEU A 131 7.73 7.52 12.53
C LEU A 131 6.87 6.27 12.77
N LEU A 132 7.12 5.19 12.02
CA LEU A 132 6.37 3.94 12.18
C LEU A 132 6.99 3.01 13.22
N GLU A 133 8.31 3.04 13.40
CA GLU A 133 9.01 2.19 14.36
C GLU A 133 8.57 2.45 15.80
N GLY A 134 8.17 3.68 16.14
CA GLY A 134 7.59 4.02 17.44
C GLY A 134 6.37 3.16 17.82
N ASP A 135 5.62 2.70 16.81
CA ASP A 135 4.46 1.82 16.98
C ASP A 135 4.76 0.34 16.65
N GLY A 136 6.04 -0.02 16.51
CA GLY A 136 6.47 -1.37 16.10
C GLY A 136 6.03 -1.74 14.68
N ARG A 137 5.87 -0.72 13.82
CA ARG A 137 5.48 -0.85 12.41
C ARG A 137 6.66 -0.47 11.52
N LYS A 138 6.62 -0.93 10.27
CA LYS A 138 7.59 -0.58 9.23
C LYS A 138 6.86 -0.28 7.93
N TRP A 139 7.42 0.61 7.13
CA TRP A 139 6.95 0.82 5.76
C TRP A 139 7.18 -0.46 4.96
N ARG A 140 6.31 -0.73 3.99
CA ARG A 140 6.60 -1.72 2.96
C ARG A 140 7.56 -1.08 1.97
N ASP A 141 8.57 -1.83 1.54
CA ASP A 141 9.48 -1.36 0.50
C ASP A 141 8.72 -1.03 -0.78
N ILE A 142 9.16 0.04 -1.43
CA ILE A 142 8.66 0.45 -2.74
C ILE A 142 9.51 -0.34 -3.73
N ASP A 143 9.02 -1.50 -4.14
CA ASP A 143 9.65 -2.24 -5.23
C ASP A 143 9.54 -1.36 -6.48
N GLY A 144 10.64 -0.68 -6.84
CA GLY A 144 10.80 -0.18 -8.20
C GLY A 144 10.67 -1.40 -9.11
N GLY A 145 9.77 -1.35 -10.09
CA GLY A 145 9.37 -2.49 -10.93
C GLY A 145 10.46 -3.05 -11.87
N GLU A 146 11.70 -3.16 -11.42
CA GLU A 146 12.85 -3.73 -12.11
C GLU A 146 13.65 -4.58 -11.11
N ASP A 147 13.14 -5.75 -10.73
CA ASP A 147 13.94 -6.97 -10.52
C ASP A 147 13.06 -8.09 -9.96
N SER A 148 12.45 -8.84 -10.88
CA SER A 148 12.00 -10.21 -10.67
C SER A 148 11.88 -10.87 -12.04
N ALA A 149 13.03 -11.21 -12.61
CA ALA A 149 13.20 -12.15 -13.73
C ALA A 149 14.35 -13.11 -13.41
#